data_AF-A0A950UPB3-F1
#
_entry.id   AF-A0A950UPB3-F1
#
_cell.length_a   1.000
_cell.length_b   1.000
_cell.length_c   1.000
_cell.angle_alpha   90.00
_cell.angle_beta   90.00
_cell.angle_gamma   90.00
#
_symmetry.space_group_name_H-M   'P 1'
#
loop_
_entity.id
_entity.type
_entity.pdbx_description
1 polymer ?
#
loop_
_entity_poly.entity_id
_entity_poly.type
_entity_poly.pdbx_seq_one_letter_code
_entity_poly.pdbx_strand_id
1 'polypeptide(L)'
;MSDTPHYKKPGWFTRFVFNPIVAGFTRLGISVLGSRVLRVRGRKSGEWRTVPVNLLTHEGQRYLVAPRGETQWVKNIRVAGGGELQLGRKIEAISVVELGN
;
A
#
# COMPACT_ATOMS: atom_id res chain seq x y z
N MET A 1 -22.13 -1.16 -42.93
CA MET A 1 -21.59 0.08 -42.36
C MET A 1 -20.63 -0.25 -41.22
N SER A 2 -19.35 0.08 -41.42
CA SER A 2 -18.49 0.81 -40.47
C SER A 2 -18.74 0.72 -38.96
N ASP A 3 -17.79 0.07 -38.29
CA ASP A 3 -16.93 0.56 -37.19
C ASP A 3 -17.46 1.62 -36.18
N THR A 4 -17.83 1.08 -35.01
CA THR A 4 -17.51 1.41 -33.60
C THR A 4 -16.85 2.74 -33.15
N PRO A 5 -17.21 3.25 -31.95
CA PRO A 5 -16.25 3.83 -31.02
C PRO A 5 -15.53 2.72 -30.21
N HIS A 6 -14.21 2.64 -30.39
CA HIS A 6 -13.33 1.65 -29.79
C HIS A 6 -13.10 1.93 -28.28
N TYR A 7 -13.85 1.26 -27.40
CA TYR A 7 -13.61 1.29 -25.95
C TYR A 7 -12.36 0.48 -25.59
N LYS A 8 -11.34 1.16 -25.04
CA LYS A 8 -10.22 0.49 -24.36
C LYS A 8 -10.69 0.02 -22.98
N LYS A 9 -10.95 -1.28 -22.85
CA LYS A 9 -11.31 -1.92 -21.57
C LYS A 9 -10.20 -1.69 -20.53
N PRO A 10 -10.54 -1.32 -19.28
CA PRO A 10 -9.58 -1.24 -18.20
C PRO A 10 -8.87 -2.59 -18.01
N GLY A 11 -7.56 -2.54 -17.78
CA GLY A 11 -6.75 -3.72 -17.53
C GLY A 11 -7.21 -4.48 -16.29
N TRP A 12 -6.89 -5.78 -16.25
CA TRP A 12 -7.31 -6.71 -15.18
C TRP A 12 -7.00 -6.15 -13.77
N PHE A 13 -5.81 -5.61 -13.54
CA PHE A 13 -5.43 -5.06 -12.24
C PHE A 13 -6.27 -3.85 -11.81
N THR A 14 -6.56 -2.91 -12.72
CA THR A 14 -7.33 -1.69 -12.41
C THR A 14 -8.81 -2.00 -12.09
N ARG A 15 -9.38 -2.99 -12.78
CA ARG A 15 -10.78 -3.43 -12.57
C ARG A 15 -10.94 -4.31 -11.34
N PHE A 16 -10.02 -5.24 -11.10
CA PHE A 16 -10.16 -6.27 -10.07
C PHE A 16 -9.48 -5.94 -8.74
N VAL A 17 -8.53 -5.01 -8.72
CA VAL A 17 -7.77 -4.68 -7.49
C VAL A 17 -8.06 -3.27 -7.00
N PHE A 18 -8.04 -2.25 -7.86
CA PHE A 18 -8.07 -0.86 -7.38
C PHE A 18 -9.49 -0.32 -7.07
N ASN A 19 -10.47 -0.54 -7.94
CA ASN A 19 -11.84 -0.05 -7.74
C ASN A 19 -12.60 -0.71 -6.56
N PRO A 20 -12.49 -2.03 -6.29
CA PRO A 20 -13.18 -2.67 -5.17
C PRO A 20 -12.63 -2.26 -3.79
N ILE A 21 -11.32 -2.04 -3.70
CA ILE A 21 -10.64 -1.64 -2.46
C ILE A 21 -11.09 -0.26 -2.02
N VAL A 22 -11.14 0.69 -2.96
CA VAL A 22 -11.60 2.06 -2.68
C VAL A 22 -13.10 2.08 -2.34
N ALA A 23 -13.95 1.35 -3.08
CA ALA A 23 -15.39 1.29 -2.78
C ALA A 23 -15.72 0.64 -1.43
N GLY A 24 -14.93 -0.33 -0.96
CA GLY A 24 -15.10 -0.98 0.35
C GLY A 24 -14.77 -0.07 1.53
N PHE A 25 -13.66 0.67 1.46
CA PHE A 25 -13.27 1.59 2.52
C PHE A 25 -14.20 2.80 2.65
N THR A 26 -14.87 3.20 1.57
CA THR A 26 -15.81 4.32 1.55
C THR A 26 -17.20 3.97 2.11
N ARG A 27 -17.62 2.69 2.12
CA ARG A 27 -18.94 2.26 2.64
C ARG A 27 -19.01 2.04 4.16
N LEU A 28 -17.89 1.73 4.80
CA LEU A 28 -17.85 1.37 6.23
C LEU A 28 -17.59 2.55 7.17
N GLY A 29 -17.41 3.76 6.65
CA GLY A 29 -17.20 4.96 7.47
C GLY A 29 -16.05 4.76 8.47
N ILE A 30 -14.83 4.55 7.96
CA ILE A 30 -13.63 3.90 8.58
C ILE A 30 -13.62 2.41 8.07
N SER A 31 -12.59 1.55 8.10
CA SER A 31 -11.73 1.31 9.25
C SER A 31 -10.60 0.31 9.00
N VAL A 32 -9.37 0.74 9.29
CA VAL A 32 -8.31 0.20 10.19
C VAL A 32 -8.12 -1.33 10.38
N LEU A 33 -8.95 -2.22 9.84
CA LEU A 33 -8.82 -3.68 9.92
C LEU A 33 -7.63 -4.17 9.09
N GLY A 34 -6.43 -4.09 9.68
CA GLY A 34 -5.17 -4.36 8.99
C GLY A 34 -4.15 -3.24 9.14
N SER A 35 -4.50 -2.12 9.79
CA SER A 35 -3.53 -1.07 10.04
C SER A 35 -2.37 -1.56 10.89
N ARG A 36 -1.18 -1.15 10.50
CA ARG A 36 0.06 -1.29 11.27
C ARG A 36 0.68 0.07 11.40
N VAL A 37 1.41 0.29 12.48
CA VAL A 37 2.36 1.40 12.50
C VAL A 37 3.61 0.91 11.79
N LEU A 38 3.90 1.49 10.62
CA LEU A 38 5.18 1.31 9.95
C LEU A 38 6.20 2.19 10.64
N ARG A 39 7.29 1.59 11.12
CA ARG A 39 8.50 2.27 11.55
C ARG A 39 9.53 2.14 10.44
N VAL A 40 9.98 3.25 9.88
CA VAL A 40 10.96 3.27 8.78
C VAL A 40 12.02 4.33 9.05
N ARG A 41 13.26 4.06 8.66
CA ARG A 41 14.36 5.01 8.79
C ARG A 41 14.21 6.14 7.77
N GLY A 42 14.34 7.38 8.21
CA GLY A 42 14.33 8.53 7.33
C GLY A 42 15.53 8.48 6.39
N ARG A 43 15.31 8.50 5.07
CA ARG A 43 16.39 8.35 4.08
C ARG A 43 17.47 9.45 4.13
N LYS A 44 17.17 10.60 4.73
CA LYS A 44 18.11 11.72 4.90
C LYS A 44 18.70 11.78 6.31
N SER A 45 17.88 11.57 7.35
CA SER A 45 18.29 11.76 8.74
C SER A 45 18.71 10.46 9.44
N GLY A 46 18.34 9.30 8.92
CA GLY A 46 18.50 8.01 9.60
C GLY A 46 17.62 7.84 10.84
N GLU A 47 16.78 8.80 11.21
CA GLU A 47 15.90 8.69 12.38
C GLU A 47 14.72 7.75 12.12
N TRP A 48 14.19 7.14 13.17
CA TRP A 48 12.92 6.41 13.07
C TRP A 48 11.77 7.37 12.80
N ARG A 49 10.95 7.04 11.80
CA ARG A 49 9.69 7.71 11.49
C ARG A 49 8.56 6.68 11.57
N THR A 50 7.44 7.09 12.14
CA THR A 50 6.27 6.21 12.33
C THR A 50 5.07 6.74 11.55
N VAL A 51 4.32 5.83 10.92
CA VAL A 51 3.12 6.19 10.16
C VAL A 51 2.13 5.03 10.16
N PRO A 52 0.82 5.28 10.35
CA PRO A 52 -0.18 4.26 10.14
C PRO A 52 -0.27 3.91 8.64
N VAL A 53 -0.09 2.64 8.32
CA VAL A 53 -0.24 2.07 6.97
C VAL A 53 -1.24 0.94 6.99
N ASN A 54 -1.88 0.69 5.85
CA ASN A 54 -2.71 -0.49 5.69
C ASN A 54 -1.89 -1.64 5.12
N LEU A 55 -1.87 -2.77 5.81
CA LEU A 55 -1.26 -4.01 5.34
C LEU A 55 -2.33 -4.88 4.69
N LEU A 56 -2.38 -4.88 3.36
CA LEU A 56 -3.27 -5.75 2.60
C LEU A 56 -2.67 -7.15 2.53
N THR A 57 -3.48 -8.18 2.81
CA THR A 57 -3.09 -9.57 2.52
C THR A 57 -3.91 -10.05 1.32
N HIS A 58 -3.24 -10.53 0.29
CA HIS A 58 -3.86 -11.02 -0.95
C HIS A 58 -3.07 -12.22 -1.47
N GLU A 59 -3.75 -13.33 -1.72
CA GLU A 59 -3.15 -14.59 -2.19
C GLU A 59 -1.96 -15.08 -1.34
N GLY A 60 -2.07 -14.94 -0.02
CA GLY A 60 -1.01 -15.34 0.92
C GLY A 60 0.17 -14.36 1.02
N GLN A 61 0.23 -13.36 0.14
CA GLN A 61 1.25 -12.31 0.16
C GLN A 61 0.74 -11.06 0.87
N ARG A 62 1.67 -10.29 1.46
CA ARG A 62 1.38 -9.05 2.18
C ARG A 62 1.90 -7.84 1.42
N TYR A 63 1.09 -6.79 1.37
CA TYR A 63 1.33 -5.59 0.59
C TYR A 63 1.12 -4.35 1.44
N LEU A 64 2.10 -3.46 1.41
CA LEU A 64 1.93 -2.10 1.88
C LEU A 64 1.31 -1.28 0.77
N VAL A 65 0.11 -0.76 0.99
CA VAL A 65 -0.60 0.02 -0.03
C VAL A 65 -0.47 1.50 0.28
N ALA A 66 -0.03 2.27 -0.71
CA ALA A 66 0.08 3.73 -0.65
C ALA A 66 -1.06 4.39 -1.45
N PRO A 67 -2.32 4.41 -0.95
CA PRO A 67 -3.45 4.95 -1.72
C PRO A 67 -3.30 6.45 -2.01
N ARG A 68 -2.43 7.15 -1.25
CA ARG A 68 -2.09 8.56 -1.43
C ARG A 68 -0.82 8.78 -2.26
N GLY A 69 -0.36 7.75 -2.98
CA GLY A 69 0.86 7.79 -3.80
C GLY A 69 2.15 7.88 -2.97
N GLU A 70 3.19 8.48 -3.59
CA GLU A 70 4.56 8.53 -3.05
C GLU A 70 4.75 9.51 -1.88
N THR A 71 4.17 9.16 -0.74
CA THR A 71 4.37 9.88 0.52
C THR A 71 5.79 9.66 1.08
N GLN A 72 6.16 10.38 2.15
CA GLN A 72 7.52 10.30 2.70
C GLN A 72 7.91 8.89 3.16
N TRP A 73 6.96 8.10 3.67
CA TRP A 73 7.27 6.73 4.09
C TRP A 73 7.60 5.82 2.91
N VAL A 74 6.97 6.03 1.74
CA VAL A 74 7.27 5.28 0.50
C VAL A 74 8.71 5.58 0.07
N LYS A 75 9.08 6.86 0.03
CA LYS A 75 10.45 7.27 -0.33
C LYS A 75 11.50 6.74 0.65
N ASN A 76 11.14 6.68 1.94
CA ASN A 76 12.02 6.16 2.96
C ASN A 76 12.18 4.64 2.86
N ILE A 77 11.08 3.89 2.71
CA ILE A 77 11.11 2.42 2.69
C ILE A 77 11.79 1.87 1.44
N ARG A 78 11.68 2.57 0.30
CA ARG A 78 12.42 2.24 -0.94
C ARG A 78 13.94 2.32 -0.75
N VAL A 79 14.43 3.36 -0.07
CA VAL A 79 15.87 3.51 0.20
C VAL A 79 16.33 2.55 1.31
N ALA A 80 15.50 2.37 2.35
CA ALA A 80 15.83 1.51 3.47
C ALA A 80 15.74 0.00 3.14
N GLY A 81 15.00 -0.38 2.09
CA GLY A 81 14.73 -1.79 1.73
C GLY A 81 13.81 -2.53 2.71
N GLY A 82 13.35 -1.86 3.77
CA GLY A 82 12.60 -2.48 4.86
C GLY A 82 12.34 -1.54 6.03
N GLY A 83 11.79 -2.11 7.10
CA GLY A 83 11.42 -1.40 8.31
C GLY A 83 10.77 -2.34 9.31
N GLU A 84 9.88 -1.82 10.14
CA GLU A 84 9.13 -2.64 11.09
C GLU A 84 7.65 -2.34 11.02
N LEU A 85 6.82 -3.36 11.20
CA LEU A 85 5.39 -3.23 11.41
C LEU A 85 5.06 -3.49 12.87
N GLN A 86 4.33 -2.57 13.48
CA GLN A 86 3.89 -2.69 14.85
C GLN A 86 2.37 -2.86 14.94
N LEU A 87 1.95 -3.81 15.78
CA LEU A 87 0.57 -4.05 16.20
C LEU A 87 0.54 -4.23 17.72
N GLY A 88 0.04 -3.21 18.43
CA GLY A 88 0.13 -3.17 19.89
C GLY A 88 1.58 -3.26 20.36
N ARG A 89 1.91 -4.30 21.12
CA ARG A 89 3.27 -4.57 21.61
C ARG A 89 4.13 -5.41 20.65
N LYS A 90 3.52 -6.03 19.64
CA LYS A 90 4.24 -6.88 18.69
C LYS A 90 4.90 -6.00 17.64
N ILE A 91 6.20 -6.21 17.45
CA ILE A 91 7.01 -5.58 16.41
C ILE A 91 7.50 -6.70 15.49
N GLU A 92 7.38 -6.48 14.19
CA GLU A 92 7.83 -7.39 13.15
C GLU A 92 8.76 -6.65 12.21
N ALA A 93 10.01 -7.08 12.12
CA ALA A 93 10.93 -6.58 11.09
C ALA A 93 10.51 -7.11 9.71
N ILE A 94 10.51 -6.25 8.71
CA ILE A 94 10.11 -6.56 7.33
C ILE A 94 11.16 -6.08 6.33
N SER A 95 11.35 -6.84 5.27
CA SER A 95 11.91 -6.36 4.00
C SER A 95 10.77 -6.13 3.01
N VAL A 96 11.00 -5.27 2.02
CA VAL A 96 10.01 -4.99 0.99
C VAL A 96 10.63 -5.08 -0.39
N VAL A 97 9.81 -5.53 -1.34
CA VAL A 97 10.08 -5.44 -2.77
C VAL A 97 8.96 -4.59 -3.37
N GLU A 98 9.35 -3.61 -4.17
CA GLU A 98 8.39 -2.77 -4.89
C GLU A 98 7.85 -3.54 -6.10
N LEU A 99 6.52 -3.60 -6.22
CA LEU A 99 5.84 -4.36 -7.26
C LEU A 99 5.44 -3.45 -8.41
N GLY A 100 6.44 -3.13 -9.25
CA GLY A 100 6.25 -2.42 -10.51
C GLY A 100 5.72 -0.98 -10.38
N ASN A 101 5.76 -0.27 -11.50
CA ASN A 101 5.12 1.03 -11.70
C ASN A 101 4.26 0.94 -12.97
#